data_AF-A0A521MUS7-F1
#
_entry.id   AF-A0A521MUS7-F1
#
_cell.length_a   1.000
_cell.length_b   1.000
_cell.length_c   1.000
_cell.angle_alpha   90.00
_cell.angle_beta   90.00
_cell.angle_gamma   90.00
#
_symmetry.space_group_name_H-M   'P 1'
#
loop_
_entity.id
_entity.type
_entity.pdbx_description
1 polymer ?
#
loop_
_entity_poly.entity_id
_entity_poly.type
_entity_poly.pdbx_seq_one_letter_code
_entity_poly.pdbx_strand_id
1 'polypeptide(L)'
;MSRRPQVCLTGALLTALLLAGCAPTGGTEGTTPTSSAAASAGTTAGTTAAPPVVIDGLGLEILQNRPDYGNRMLQLSITNEGDTALTVTAATFSSPQFEAPSEWVKTTEVPPGLTRHLPVQLGTAICPAPATTPTLTVTVVDASGTSRIVTGRPSDPFGVLERIAGEDCLDDAVAAVAALRLDDTLEVTGTGADSVAHLTVHVDPSMGSGELHLEEARSTILLSPTEGDTWPLDRTITGGDSPQTLSVAAVPARCDPHAIAEDKRGTYIPISVTITDGPAGTVYLRSSDQLRLAIYDYLAATCGFAVPSSG
;
A
#
# COMPACT_ATOMS: atom_id res chain seq x y z
N MET A 1 -5.74 -4.78 -55.30
CA MET A 1 -4.67 -4.17 -56.13
C MET A 1 -5.10 -2.75 -56.52
N SER A 2 -4.66 -1.72 -55.79
CA SER A 2 -4.50 -0.37 -56.33
C SER A 2 -3.54 0.40 -55.43
N ARG A 3 -2.66 1.16 -56.07
CA ARG A 3 -1.38 1.69 -55.54
C ARG A 3 -1.58 3.00 -54.75
N ARG A 4 -0.65 3.23 -53.80
CA ARG A 4 -0.43 4.46 -53.01
C ARG A 4 -0.14 5.70 -53.89
N PRO A 5 -0.09 6.91 -53.30
CA PRO A 5 1.22 7.39 -52.84
C PRO A 5 1.26 8.02 -51.45
N GLN A 6 2.43 7.88 -50.83
CA GLN A 6 2.91 8.55 -49.63
C GLN A 6 3.27 10.01 -49.94
N VAL A 7 3.03 10.91 -48.98
CA VAL A 7 3.68 12.22 -48.93
C VAL A 7 4.48 12.28 -47.63
N CYS A 8 5.80 12.32 -47.78
CA CYS A 8 6.75 12.76 -46.76
C CYS A 8 6.66 14.29 -46.66
N LEU A 9 6.62 14.84 -45.44
CA LEU A 9 7.12 16.17 -45.20
C LEU A 9 7.90 16.20 -43.88
N THR A 10 9.21 16.22 -44.02
CA THR A 10 10.20 16.56 -43.00
C THR A 10 10.20 18.09 -42.78
N GLY A 11 10.16 18.53 -41.54
CA GLY A 11 10.35 19.93 -41.17
C GLY A 11 10.94 20.04 -39.77
N ALA A 12 12.27 20.13 -39.70
CA ALA A 12 13.01 20.46 -38.49
C ALA A 12 13.15 21.99 -38.40
N LEU A 13 12.86 22.58 -37.24
CA LEU A 13 13.33 23.93 -36.90
C LEU A 13 13.83 23.93 -35.44
N LEU A 14 15.15 24.06 -35.29
CA LEU A 14 15.81 24.44 -34.05
C LEU A 14 15.45 25.91 -33.73
N THR A 15 15.08 26.19 -32.48
CA THR A 15 15.15 27.55 -31.94
C THR A 15 15.80 27.50 -30.57
N ALA A 16 17.02 28.04 -30.48
CA ALA A 16 17.75 28.23 -29.23
C ALA A 16 17.26 29.52 -28.56
N LEU A 17 16.86 29.45 -27.28
CA LEU A 17 16.48 30.60 -26.48
C LEU A 17 17.54 30.83 -25.39
N LEU A 18 18.25 31.95 -25.52
CA LEU A 18 19.14 32.55 -24.51
C LEU A 18 18.33 33.54 -23.68
N LEU A 19 18.28 33.38 -22.35
CA LEU A 19 17.90 34.42 -21.39
C LEU A 19 18.93 34.37 -20.25
N ALA A 20 19.92 35.25 -20.21
CA ALA A 20 19.86 36.64 -19.70
C ALA A 20 19.63 36.68 -18.19
N GLY A 21 20.73 36.80 -17.44
CA GLY A 21 20.74 37.02 -16.00
C GLY A 21 20.46 38.47 -15.64
N CYS A 22 19.77 38.67 -14.52
CA CYS A 22 19.68 39.95 -13.82
C CYS A 22 20.01 39.73 -12.35
N ALA A 23 21.08 40.38 -11.90
CA ALA A 23 21.37 40.62 -10.49
C ALA A 23 20.91 42.04 -10.13
N PRO A 24 20.33 42.27 -8.94
CA PRO A 24 20.30 43.58 -8.33
C PRO A 24 21.26 43.68 -7.14
N THR A 25 22.05 44.76 -7.14
CA THR A 25 22.89 45.21 -6.04
C THR A 25 22.27 46.45 -5.41
N GLY A 26 22.19 46.46 -4.06
CA GLY A 26 22.33 47.65 -3.21
C GLY A 26 21.05 48.38 -2.75
N GLY A 27 20.97 48.65 -1.43
CA GLY A 27 20.15 49.76 -0.91
C GLY A 27 19.59 49.67 0.52
N THR A 28 20.47 49.75 1.53
CA THR A 28 20.35 50.49 2.82
C THR A 28 19.11 50.42 3.76
N GLU A 29 19.45 50.02 5.00
CA GLU A 29 19.10 50.59 6.32
C GLU A 29 17.72 50.32 6.97
N GLY A 30 17.77 49.55 8.07
CA GLY A 30 16.68 49.33 9.02
C GLY A 30 17.18 48.59 10.27
N THR A 31 17.41 49.35 11.33
CA THR A 31 17.86 49.04 12.69
C THR A 31 17.25 47.79 13.38
N THR A 32 18.13 46.94 13.94
CA THR A 32 18.06 45.94 15.07
C THR A 32 16.72 45.63 15.77
N PRO A 33 16.45 44.35 16.14
CA PRO A 33 17.12 43.75 17.31
C PRO A 33 17.61 42.30 17.19
N THR A 34 18.60 42.02 18.02
CA THR A 34 19.17 40.73 18.42
C THR A 34 18.13 39.63 18.64
N SER A 35 18.28 38.51 17.94
CA SER A 35 17.83 37.21 18.41
C SER A 35 18.77 36.13 17.90
N SER A 36 19.71 35.70 18.74
CA SER A 36 20.53 34.52 18.51
C SER A 36 19.66 33.27 18.72
N ALA A 37 18.98 32.84 17.67
CA ALA A 37 18.45 31.49 17.58
C ALA A 37 19.50 30.63 16.85
N ALA A 38 20.20 29.80 17.59
CA ALA A 38 21.03 28.74 17.03
C ALA A 38 20.11 27.77 16.27
N ALA A 39 20.05 27.91 14.96
CA ALA A 39 19.45 26.93 14.08
C ALA A 39 20.35 25.68 14.08
N SER A 40 20.05 24.73 14.96
CA SER A 40 20.54 23.37 14.84
C SER A 40 20.02 22.82 13.51
N ALA A 41 20.86 22.85 12.48
CA ALA A 41 20.67 22.11 11.25
C ALA A 41 20.68 20.62 11.60
N GLY A 42 19.50 20.09 11.92
CA GLY A 42 19.26 18.66 12.00
C GLY A 42 19.53 18.09 10.62
N THR A 43 20.73 17.55 10.45
CA THR A 43 21.07 16.74 9.28
C THR A 43 20.19 15.50 9.37
N THR A 44 19.11 15.47 8.59
CA THR A 44 18.41 14.24 8.25
C THR A 44 19.41 13.40 7.48
N ALA A 45 20.14 12.55 8.20
CA ALA A 45 20.91 11.48 7.59
C ALA A 45 19.92 10.64 6.81
N GLY A 46 19.90 10.83 5.47
CA GLY A 46 19.20 9.91 4.59
C GLY A 46 19.79 8.54 4.84
N THR A 47 18.99 7.64 5.42
CA THR A 47 19.35 6.24 5.59
C THR A 47 19.71 5.72 4.22
N THR A 48 21.01 5.58 3.96
CA THR A 48 21.50 4.95 2.73
C THR A 48 21.01 3.52 2.80
N ALA A 49 20.17 3.13 1.83
CA ALA A 49 19.69 1.77 1.73
C ALA A 49 20.89 0.82 1.78
N ALA A 50 20.82 -0.20 2.65
CA ALA A 50 21.88 -1.19 2.74
C ALA A 50 22.09 -1.82 1.34
N PRO A 51 23.35 -2.04 0.92
CA PRO A 51 23.62 -2.65 -0.37
C PRO A 51 22.94 -4.03 -0.45
N PRO A 52 22.42 -4.42 -1.63
CA PRO A 52 21.73 -5.70 -1.80
C PRO A 52 22.66 -6.85 -1.44
N VAL A 53 22.11 -7.88 -0.79
CA VAL A 53 22.87 -9.09 -0.44
C VAL A 53 23.07 -9.89 -1.72
N VAL A 54 24.33 -10.01 -2.16
CA VAL A 54 24.71 -10.79 -3.35
C VAL A 54 25.25 -12.14 -2.94
N ILE A 55 24.65 -13.21 -3.46
CA ILE A 55 25.01 -14.60 -3.14
C ILE A 55 25.14 -15.35 -4.46
N ASP A 56 26.33 -15.88 -4.72
CA ASP A 56 26.69 -16.58 -5.95
C ASP A 56 26.22 -15.84 -7.23
N GLY A 57 26.48 -14.53 -7.29
CA GLY A 57 26.12 -13.69 -8.44
C GLY A 57 24.63 -13.32 -8.55
N LEU A 58 23.82 -13.61 -7.53
CA LEU A 58 22.43 -13.16 -7.46
C LEU A 58 22.22 -12.17 -6.32
N GLY A 59 21.67 -11.00 -6.64
CA GLY A 59 21.07 -10.11 -5.64
C GLY A 59 19.71 -10.65 -5.23
N LEU A 60 19.50 -10.88 -3.93
CA LEU A 60 18.27 -11.41 -3.36
C LEU A 60 17.57 -10.37 -2.48
N GLU A 61 16.38 -9.95 -2.88
CA GLU A 61 15.55 -9.01 -2.14
C GLU A 61 14.10 -9.47 -2.11
N ILE A 62 13.37 -9.05 -1.07
CA ILE A 62 11.92 -9.13 -1.04
C ILE A 62 11.31 -7.74 -0.97
N LEU A 63 10.20 -7.56 -1.68
CA LEU A 63 9.42 -6.33 -1.66
C LEU A 63 7.94 -6.64 -1.86
N GLN A 64 7.11 -5.61 -1.76
CA GLN A 64 5.70 -5.71 -2.10
C GLN A 64 5.30 -4.50 -2.94
N ASN A 65 4.75 -4.72 -4.15
CA ASN A 65 4.25 -3.61 -4.95
C ASN A 65 2.90 -3.13 -4.39
N ARG A 66 2.54 -1.88 -4.66
CA ARG A 66 1.28 -1.30 -4.18
C ARG A 66 0.03 -2.14 -4.52
N PRO A 67 -0.12 -2.75 -5.72
CA PRO A 67 -1.26 -3.61 -6.02
C PRO A 67 -1.31 -4.90 -5.19
N ASP A 68 -0.19 -5.33 -4.62
CA ASP A 68 -0.06 -6.60 -3.90
C ASP A 68 -0.52 -6.51 -2.43
N TYR A 69 -0.67 -5.29 -1.88
CA TYR A 69 -0.94 -5.08 -0.45
C TYR A 69 -2.21 -5.79 0.00
N GLY A 70 -3.30 -5.65 -0.76
CA GLY A 70 -4.58 -6.26 -0.43
C GLY A 70 -4.62 -7.78 -0.57
N ASN A 71 -3.70 -8.37 -1.34
CA ASN A 71 -3.69 -9.80 -1.66
C ASN A 71 -2.60 -10.58 -0.90
N ARG A 72 -1.84 -9.93 -0.02
CA ARG A 72 -0.74 -10.56 0.73
C ARG A 72 0.29 -11.24 -0.20
N MET A 73 0.51 -10.66 -1.38
CA MET A 73 1.48 -11.15 -2.35
C MET A 73 2.85 -10.55 -2.05
N LEU A 74 3.89 -11.38 -2.02
CA LEU A 74 5.29 -10.96 -1.88
C LEU A 74 5.99 -11.06 -3.24
N GLN A 75 6.88 -10.13 -3.54
CA GLN A 75 7.72 -10.17 -4.72
C GLN A 75 9.12 -10.65 -4.34
N LEU A 76 9.52 -11.80 -4.87
CA LEU A 76 10.91 -12.25 -4.78
C LEU A 76 11.70 -11.54 -5.89
N SER A 77 12.51 -10.56 -5.50
CA SER A 77 13.29 -9.72 -6.40
C SER A 77 14.67 -10.36 -6.62
N ILE A 78 14.89 -10.89 -7.82
CA ILE A 78 16.13 -11.57 -8.21
C ILE A 78 16.88 -10.71 -9.20
N THR A 79 18.06 -10.23 -8.81
CA THR A 79 18.97 -9.48 -9.69
C THR A 79 20.11 -10.38 -10.16
N ASN A 80 20.37 -10.42 -11.46
CA ASN A 80 21.53 -11.11 -12.01
C ASN A 80 22.74 -10.16 -12.00
N GLU A 81 23.66 -10.37 -11.07
CA GLU A 81 24.90 -9.58 -10.92
C GLU A 81 26.03 -10.09 -11.82
N GLY A 82 25.78 -11.14 -12.60
CA GLY A 82 26.71 -11.67 -13.59
C GLY A 82 26.65 -10.95 -14.94
N ASP A 83 27.49 -11.41 -15.87
CA ASP A 83 27.63 -10.89 -17.23
C ASP A 83 26.90 -11.75 -18.29
N THR A 84 26.42 -12.93 -17.91
CA THR A 84 25.63 -13.83 -18.77
C THR A 84 24.20 -13.99 -18.28
N ALA A 85 23.25 -14.17 -19.21
CA ALA A 85 21.86 -14.40 -18.85
C ALA A 85 21.70 -15.68 -18.02
N LEU A 86 20.81 -15.62 -17.03
CA LEU A 86 20.41 -16.75 -16.19
C LEU A 86 18.91 -16.99 -16.35
N THR A 87 18.47 -18.22 -16.16
CA THR A 87 17.05 -18.58 -16.15
C THR A 87 16.67 -19.09 -14.77
N VAL A 88 15.76 -18.40 -14.08
CA VAL A 88 15.14 -18.91 -12.85
C VAL A 88 14.04 -19.89 -13.24
N THR A 89 14.04 -21.07 -12.63
CA THR A 89 13.05 -22.14 -12.88
C THR A 89 12.17 -22.42 -11.67
N ALA A 90 12.67 -22.12 -10.48
CA ALA A 90 11.92 -22.21 -9.24
C ALA A 90 12.50 -21.23 -8.20
N ALA A 91 11.66 -20.77 -7.29
CA ALA A 91 12.08 -20.07 -6.08
C ALA A 91 11.17 -20.45 -4.90
N THR A 92 11.75 -20.58 -3.72
CA THR A 92 11.05 -20.90 -2.48
C THR A 92 11.47 -19.90 -1.41
N PHE A 93 10.50 -19.15 -0.91
CA PHE A 93 10.66 -18.26 0.24
C PHE A 93 10.15 -18.95 1.49
N SER A 94 10.92 -18.90 2.56
CA SER A 94 10.54 -19.45 3.86
C SER A 94 10.90 -18.47 4.97
N SER A 95 9.96 -18.24 5.88
CA SER A 95 10.19 -17.47 7.10
C SER A 95 9.41 -18.13 8.23
N PRO A 96 10.01 -18.30 9.43
CA PRO A 96 9.27 -18.78 10.60
C PRO A 96 8.11 -17.88 11.05
N GLN A 97 7.93 -16.71 10.45
CA GLN A 97 6.74 -15.87 10.65
C GLN A 97 5.49 -16.40 9.94
N PHE A 98 5.62 -17.39 9.05
CA PHE A 98 4.49 -17.94 8.30
C PHE A 98 4.48 -19.48 8.36
N GLU A 99 3.28 -20.07 8.37
CA GLU A 99 3.07 -21.51 8.58
C GLU A 99 3.71 -22.39 7.48
N ALA A 100 3.80 -21.88 6.26
CA ALA A 100 4.27 -22.63 5.10
C ALA A 100 5.20 -21.79 4.21
N PRO A 101 6.16 -22.42 3.52
CA PRO A 101 6.92 -21.76 2.47
C PRO A 101 6.03 -21.29 1.31
N SER A 102 6.47 -20.21 0.66
CA SER A 102 5.86 -19.67 -0.54
C SER A 102 6.68 -20.07 -1.76
N GLU A 103 6.02 -20.64 -2.77
CA GLU A 103 6.68 -21.20 -3.93
C GLU A 103 6.33 -20.46 -5.22
N TRP A 104 7.35 -20.31 -6.07
CA TRP A 104 7.23 -19.86 -7.43
C TRP A 104 7.81 -20.92 -8.36
N VAL A 105 7.03 -21.37 -9.35
CA VAL A 105 7.48 -22.37 -10.33
C VAL A 105 7.05 -21.93 -11.72
N LYS A 106 7.99 -21.36 -12.47
CA LYS A 106 7.85 -20.95 -13.87
C LYS A 106 9.25 -20.72 -14.45
N THR A 107 9.38 -20.63 -15.77
CA THR A 107 10.65 -20.23 -16.40
C THR A 107 10.68 -18.72 -16.57
N THR A 108 11.72 -18.06 -16.07
CA THR A 108 11.93 -16.61 -16.25
C THR A 108 13.40 -16.31 -16.49
N GLU A 109 13.68 -15.73 -17.66
CA GLU A 109 15.00 -15.22 -17.98
C GLU A 109 15.27 -13.93 -17.19
N VAL A 110 16.44 -13.87 -16.58
CA VAL A 110 17.03 -12.73 -15.88
C VAL A 110 18.30 -12.31 -16.64
N PRO A 111 18.22 -11.32 -17.54
CA PRO A 111 19.39 -10.83 -18.27
C PRO A 111 20.45 -10.24 -17.33
N PRO A 112 21.71 -10.14 -17.78
CA PRO A 112 22.80 -9.52 -17.02
C PRO A 112 22.44 -8.11 -16.53
N GLY A 113 22.72 -7.83 -15.26
CA GLY A 113 22.47 -6.53 -14.62
C GLY A 113 21.00 -6.15 -14.47
N LEU A 114 20.06 -7.06 -14.76
CA LEU A 114 18.63 -6.80 -14.64
C LEU A 114 18.00 -7.59 -13.49
N THR A 115 16.86 -7.08 -13.03
CA THR A 115 16.04 -7.66 -11.97
C THR A 115 14.75 -8.26 -12.54
N ARG A 116 14.28 -9.34 -11.91
CA ARG A 116 12.93 -9.89 -12.11
C ARG A 116 12.23 -10.06 -10.77
N HIS A 117 10.96 -9.69 -10.73
CA HIS A 117 10.09 -9.89 -9.58
C HIS A 117 9.22 -11.13 -9.80
N LEU A 118 9.32 -12.07 -8.87
CA LEU A 118 8.62 -13.35 -8.92
C LEU A 118 7.53 -13.32 -7.83
N PRO A 119 6.25 -13.14 -8.20
CA PRO A 119 5.17 -13.00 -7.22
C PRO A 119 4.88 -14.35 -6.56
N VAL A 120 4.77 -14.35 -5.22
CA VAL A 120 4.36 -15.50 -4.42
C VAL A 120 3.32 -15.12 -3.37
N GLN A 121 2.39 -16.03 -3.10
CA GLN A 121 1.43 -15.85 -2.01
C GLN A 121 2.09 -16.24 -0.68
N LEU A 122 2.03 -15.35 0.32
CA LEU A 122 2.46 -15.68 1.68
C LEU A 122 1.48 -16.65 2.35
N GLY A 123 2.02 -17.58 3.13
CA GLY A 123 1.24 -18.43 4.04
C GLY A 123 0.56 -17.62 5.15
N THR A 124 -0.24 -18.28 5.98
CA THR A 124 -0.80 -17.66 7.20
C THR A 124 0.31 -17.22 8.14
N ALA A 125 0.18 -16.06 8.77
CA ALA A 125 1.14 -15.61 9.78
C ALA A 125 1.03 -16.48 11.04
N ILE A 126 2.16 -16.69 11.71
CA ILE A 126 2.21 -17.35 13.03
C ILE A 126 2.22 -16.24 14.09
N CYS A 127 1.21 -16.24 14.96
CA CYS A 127 1.02 -15.18 15.94
C CYS A 127 1.27 -15.66 17.39
N PRO A 128 2.02 -14.90 18.22
CA PRO A 128 2.70 -13.65 17.89
C PRO A 128 3.88 -13.87 16.94
N ALA A 129 4.12 -12.91 16.04
CA ALA A 129 5.14 -13.02 15.00
C ALA A 129 6.56 -13.19 15.61
N PRO A 130 7.26 -14.30 15.34
CA PRO A 130 8.61 -14.50 15.85
C PRO A 130 9.62 -13.57 15.16
N ALA A 131 10.56 -13.02 15.93
CA ALA A 131 11.72 -12.32 15.37
C ALA A 131 12.69 -13.35 14.77
N THR A 132 12.81 -13.35 13.44
CA THR A 132 13.52 -14.42 12.74
C THR A 132 14.15 -13.97 11.43
N THR A 133 14.98 -14.83 10.85
CA THR A 133 15.65 -14.61 9.57
C THR A 133 14.96 -15.41 8.46
N PRO A 134 14.42 -14.75 7.43
CA PRO A 134 13.87 -15.44 6.27
C PRO A 134 14.98 -16.07 5.41
N THR A 135 14.62 -17.07 4.63
CA THR A 135 15.47 -17.72 3.63
C THR A 135 14.78 -17.71 2.28
N LEU A 136 15.55 -17.43 1.22
CA LEU A 136 15.14 -17.52 -0.17
C LEU A 136 16.07 -18.51 -0.89
N THR A 137 15.47 -19.55 -1.46
CA THR A 137 16.15 -20.55 -2.28
C THR A 137 15.71 -20.40 -3.72
N VAL A 138 16.66 -20.31 -4.66
CA VAL A 138 16.40 -20.05 -6.07
C VAL A 138 17.12 -21.10 -6.91
N THR A 139 16.39 -21.77 -7.80
CA THR A 139 16.97 -22.68 -8.79
C THR A 139 17.19 -21.91 -10.08
N VAL A 140 18.44 -21.87 -10.54
CA VAL A 140 18.83 -21.18 -11.77
C VAL A 140 19.54 -22.12 -12.74
N VAL A 141 19.31 -21.88 -14.03
CA VAL A 141 19.99 -22.53 -15.14
C VAL A 141 20.79 -21.47 -15.91
N ASP A 142 22.07 -21.71 -16.11
CA ASP A 142 22.93 -20.81 -16.89
C ASP A 142 22.82 -21.04 -18.40
N ALA A 143 23.52 -20.23 -19.20
CA ALA A 143 23.52 -20.33 -20.66
C ALA A 143 24.10 -21.66 -21.19
N SER A 144 24.87 -22.41 -20.38
CA SER A 144 25.38 -23.73 -20.74
C SER A 144 24.37 -24.86 -20.49
N GLY A 145 23.24 -24.54 -19.85
CA GLY A 145 22.24 -25.51 -19.41
C GLY A 145 22.54 -26.12 -18.04
N THR A 146 23.56 -25.63 -17.33
CA THR A 146 23.91 -26.14 -16.00
C THR A 146 22.96 -25.56 -14.96
N SER A 147 22.32 -26.44 -14.19
CA SER A 147 21.41 -26.07 -13.10
C SER A 147 22.18 -25.97 -11.77
N ARG A 148 21.85 -24.96 -10.97
CA ARG A 148 22.35 -24.80 -9.59
C ARG A 148 21.29 -24.20 -8.69
N ILE A 149 21.46 -24.39 -7.38
CA ILE A 149 20.60 -23.84 -6.34
C ILE A 149 21.38 -22.76 -5.58
N VAL A 150 20.76 -21.61 -5.37
CA VAL A 150 21.29 -20.49 -4.58
C VAL A 150 20.38 -20.30 -3.39
N THR A 151 20.92 -20.37 -2.18
CA THR A 151 20.15 -20.16 -0.95
C THR A 151 20.78 -19.03 -0.15
N GLY A 152 19.93 -18.13 0.34
CA GLY A 152 20.41 -17.01 1.13
C GLY A 152 19.33 -16.23 1.84
N ARG A 153 19.77 -15.27 2.65
CA ARG A 153 18.88 -14.32 3.30
C ARG A 153 18.58 -13.17 2.33
N PRO A 154 17.33 -12.96 1.90
CA PRO A 154 16.98 -11.78 1.11
C PRO A 154 17.04 -10.51 1.97
N SER A 155 17.39 -9.38 1.36
CA SER A 155 17.17 -8.06 1.98
C SER A 155 15.67 -7.75 2.05
N ASP A 156 15.26 -7.02 3.09
CA ASP A 156 13.92 -6.46 3.24
C ASP A 156 14.03 -4.97 3.56
N PRO A 157 14.39 -4.13 2.57
CA PRO A 157 14.68 -2.72 2.79
C PRO A 157 13.45 -1.90 3.22
N PHE A 158 12.25 -2.44 3.03
CA PHE A 158 10.99 -1.77 3.35
C PHE A 158 10.26 -2.37 4.56
N GLY A 159 10.88 -3.32 5.27
CA GLY A 159 10.27 -3.98 6.44
C GLY A 159 8.96 -4.69 6.12
N VAL A 160 8.85 -5.25 4.91
CA VAL A 160 7.62 -5.87 4.39
C VAL A 160 7.18 -7.04 5.25
N LEU A 161 8.10 -7.89 5.73
CA LEU A 161 7.70 -9.07 6.51
C LEU A 161 7.16 -8.72 7.88
N GLU A 162 7.85 -7.83 8.59
CA GLU A 162 7.42 -7.34 9.90
C GLU A 162 6.06 -6.65 9.79
N ARG A 163 5.88 -5.82 8.75
CA ARG A 163 4.61 -5.16 8.51
C ARG A 163 3.48 -6.14 8.19
N ILE A 164 3.68 -7.09 7.27
CA ILE A 164 2.62 -8.05 6.90
C ILE A 164 2.27 -8.95 8.09
N ALA A 165 3.27 -9.53 8.77
CA ALA A 165 3.02 -10.40 9.92
C ALA A 165 2.38 -9.61 11.09
N GLY A 166 2.77 -8.35 11.29
CA GLY A 166 2.15 -7.47 12.28
C GLY A 166 0.70 -7.12 11.96
N GLU A 167 0.39 -6.81 10.69
CA GLU A 167 -0.98 -6.59 10.21
C GLU A 167 -1.83 -7.86 10.41
N ASP A 168 -1.35 -9.02 9.97
CA ASP A 168 -2.06 -10.31 10.11
C ASP A 168 -2.31 -10.65 11.60
N CYS A 169 -1.30 -10.49 12.47
CA CYS A 169 -1.45 -10.78 13.89
C CYS A 169 -2.33 -9.77 14.64
N LEU A 170 -2.42 -8.53 14.17
CA LEU A 170 -3.38 -7.58 14.69
C LEU A 170 -4.81 -7.96 14.29
N ASP A 171 -5.01 -8.36 13.03
CA ASP A 171 -6.30 -8.83 12.53
C ASP A 171 -6.78 -10.05 13.33
N ASP A 172 -5.91 -11.03 13.59
CA ASP A 172 -6.20 -12.20 14.44
C ASP A 172 -6.55 -11.81 15.88
N ALA A 173 -5.80 -10.87 16.47
CA ALA A 173 -6.05 -10.40 17.83
C ALA A 173 -7.39 -9.66 17.94
N VAL A 174 -7.75 -8.85 16.94
CA VAL A 174 -9.06 -8.19 16.85
C VAL A 174 -10.17 -9.22 16.68
N ALA A 175 -10.01 -10.19 15.78
CA ALA A 175 -11.00 -11.24 15.53
C ALA A 175 -11.25 -12.13 16.75
N ALA A 176 -10.27 -12.28 17.65
CA ALA A 176 -10.44 -12.97 18.93
C ALA A 176 -11.37 -12.22 19.91
N VAL A 177 -11.50 -10.90 19.77
CA VAL A 177 -12.39 -10.05 20.60
C VAL A 177 -13.73 -9.81 19.92
N ALA A 178 -13.73 -9.44 18.63
CA ALA A 178 -14.94 -9.10 17.88
C ALA A 178 -14.78 -9.28 16.37
N ALA A 179 -15.85 -9.72 15.70
CA ALA A 179 -15.96 -9.63 14.26
C ALA A 179 -16.33 -8.20 13.85
N LEU A 180 -15.48 -7.56 13.05
CA LEU A 180 -15.70 -6.23 12.50
C LEU A 180 -15.99 -6.34 11.00
N ARG A 181 -17.06 -5.67 10.53
CA ARG A 181 -17.36 -5.59 9.09
C ARG A 181 -18.10 -4.32 8.75
N LEU A 182 -18.00 -3.89 7.49
CA LEU A 182 -18.89 -2.87 6.95
C LEU A 182 -20.23 -3.50 6.55
N ASP A 183 -21.30 -2.73 6.63
CA ASP A 183 -22.58 -3.08 6.02
C ASP A 183 -22.47 -3.03 4.49
N ASP A 184 -23.20 -3.91 3.79
CA ASP A 184 -23.19 -3.94 2.32
C ASP A 184 -23.98 -2.79 1.70
N THR A 185 -24.85 -2.15 2.48
CA THR A 185 -25.68 -1.03 2.08
C THR A 185 -25.04 0.30 2.45
N LEU A 186 -25.18 1.28 1.56
CA LEU A 186 -24.76 2.65 1.79
C LEU A 186 -26.00 3.54 1.89
N GLU A 187 -26.26 4.08 3.07
CA GLU A 187 -27.28 5.10 3.23
C GLU A 187 -26.70 6.46 2.82
N VAL A 188 -27.42 7.20 1.99
CA VAL A 188 -27.03 8.56 1.59
C VAL A 188 -28.13 9.53 1.98
N THR A 189 -27.76 10.57 2.71
CA THR A 189 -28.63 11.68 3.08
C THR A 189 -28.26 12.94 2.32
N GLY A 190 -29.21 13.84 2.09
CA GLY A 190 -28.97 15.04 1.28
C GLY A 190 -28.91 14.73 -0.22
N THR A 191 -28.53 15.73 -1.03
CA THR A 191 -28.43 15.60 -2.49
C THR A 191 -27.31 16.48 -3.05
N GLY A 192 -26.78 16.08 -4.21
CA GLY A 192 -25.72 16.83 -4.89
C GLY A 192 -24.49 17.01 -4.00
N ALA A 193 -23.91 18.20 -4.02
CA ALA A 193 -22.69 18.53 -3.28
C ALA A 193 -22.83 18.46 -1.74
N ASP A 194 -24.06 18.57 -1.22
CA ASP A 194 -24.34 18.53 0.22
C ASP A 194 -24.70 17.12 0.71
N SER A 195 -24.57 16.10 -0.14
CA SER A 195 -24.91 14.74 0.23
C SER A 195 -23.83 14.09 1.11
N VAL A 196 -24.27 13.31 2.09
CA VAL A 196 -23.44 12.61 3.06
C VAL A 196 -23.75 11.12 3.01
N ALA A 197 -22.73 10.30 2.81
CA ALA A 197 -22.81 8.86 2.84
C ALA A 197 -22.55 8.33 4.26
N HIS A 198 -23.36 7.41 4.75
CA HIS A 198 -23.23 6.82 6.08
C HIS A 198 -22.77 5.37 5.95
N LEU A 199 -21.50 5.12 6.25
CA LEU A 199 -20.96 3.76 6.31
C LEU A 199 -21.26 3.18 7.69
N THR A 200 -21.98 2.06 7.72
CA THR A 200 -22.27 1.35 8.98
C THR A 200 -21.20 0.30 9.24
N VAL A 201 -20.52 0.39 10.37
CA VAL A 201 -19.62 -0.63 10.91
C VAL A 201 -20.40 -1.51 11.87
N HIS A 202 -20.44 -2.81 11.60
CA HIS A 202 -20.95 -3.82 12.52
C HIS A 202 -19.83 -4.33 13.41
N VAL A 203 -20.11 -4.39 14.70
CA VAL A 203 -19.22 -4.92 15.73
C VAL A 203 -19.97 -6.06 16.43
N ASP A 204 -19.49 -7.29 16.24
CA ASP A 204 -20.05 -8.48 16.88
C ASP A 204 -19.01 -9.13 17.80
N PRO A 205 -19.04 -8.80 19.11
CA PRO A 205 -18.16 -9.40 20.10
C PRO A 205 -18.75 -10.66 20.76
N SER A 206 -19.94 -11.12 20.35
CA SER A 206 -20.73 -12.10 21.11
C SER A 206 -20.02 -13.43 21.35
N MET A 207 -19.15 -13.84 20.42
CA MET A 207 -18.37 -15.07 20.48
C MET A 207 -16.91 -14.85 20.88
N GLY A 208 -16.51 -13.61 21.12
CA GLY A 208 -15.13 -13.25 21.44
C GLY A 208 -14.85 -13.20 22.94
N SER A 209 -13.60 -12.90 23.27
CA SER A 209 -13.13 -12.70 24.64
C SER A 209 -12.05 -11.63 24.69
N GLY A 210 -11.84 -11.00 25.85
CA GLY A 210 -10.89 -9.90 25.99
C GLY A 210 -11.53 -8.54 25.71
N GLU A 211 -10.68 -7.52 25.56
CA GLU A 211 -11.10 -6.13 25.40
C GLU A 211 -10.33 -5.47 24.25
N LEU A 212 -11.06 -4.74 23.42
CA LEU A 212 -10.58 -4.02 22.24
C LEU A 212 -11.08 -2.58 22.34
N HIS A 213 -10.19 -1.62 22.19
CA HIS A 213 -10.55 -0.22 22.05
C HIS A 213 -10.47 0.21 20.58
N LEU A 214 -11.60 0.67 20.04
CA LEU A 214 -11.71 1.33 18.74
C LEU A 214 -11.52 2.84 18.95
N GLU A 215 -10.38 3.36 18.50
CA GLU A 215 -10.00 4.76 18.75
C GLU A 215 -10.68 5.69 17.75
N GLU A 216 -10.33 5.52 16.47
CA GLU A 216 -10.80 6.38 15.38
C GLU A 216 -10.78 5.62 14.05
N ALA A 217 -11.70 5.97 13.16
CA ALA A 217 -11.54 5.66 11.74
C ALA A 217 -10.83 6.83 11.03
N ARG A 218 -9.93 6.54 10.09
CA ARG A 218 -9.16 7.57 9.36
C ARG A 218 -9.71 7.78 7.95
N SER A 219 -9.58 9.00 7.45
CA SER A 219 -9.91 9.34 6.07
C SER A 219 -9.16 8.47 5.07
N THR A 220 -9.75 8.32 3.88
CA THR A 220 -9.16 7.62 2.76
C THR A 220 -8.96 8.57 1.59
N ILE A 221 -8.38 8.04 0.51
CA ILE A 221 -8.27 8.72 -0.77
C ILE A 221 -9.64 9.15 -1.33
N LEU A 222 -10.72 8.43 -1.00
CA LEU A 222 -12.06 8.66 -1.55
C LEU A 222 -13.01 9.31 -0.55
N LEU A 223 -12.84 9.05 0.75
CA LEU A 223 -13.80 9.40 1.78
C LEU A 223 -13.13 10.22 2.88
N SER A 224 -13.77 11.32 3.27
CA SER A 224 -13.35 12.16 4.40
C SER A 224 -14.51 12.39 5.36
N PRO A 225 -14.23 12.67 6.64
CA PRO A 225 -15.26 13.09 7.57
C PRO A 225 -15.99 14.34 7.09
N THR A 226 -17.23 14.51 7.51
CA THR A 226 -17.96 15.77 7.33
C THR A 226 -17.30 16.93 8.06
N GLU A 227 -16.63 16.64 9.18
CA GLU A 227 -15.91 17.59 10.03
C GLU A 227 -14.64 16.95 10.60
N GLY A 228 -13.54 17.72 10.67
CA GLY A 228 -12.26 17.25 11.18
C GLY A 228 -11.50 16.33 10.20
N ASP A 229 -10.45 15.67 10.72
CA ASP A 229 -9.54 14.84 9.91
C ASP A 229 -9.77 13.33 10.07
N THR A 230 -10.45 12.92 11.14
CA THR A 230 -10.79 11.53 11.49
C THR A 230 -12.21 11.41 12.03
N TRP A 231 -12.74 10.19 12.07
CA TRP A 231 -13.99 9.86 12.77
C TRP A 231 -13.66 9.32 14.16
N PRO A 232 -13.85 10.10 15.24
CA PRO A 232 -13.63 9.60 16.58
C PRO A 232 -14.65 8.51 16.88
N LEU A 233 -14.17 7.31 17.17
CA LEU A 233 -15.01 6.20 17.59
C LEU A 233 -15.07 6.19 19.12
N ASP A 234 -13.92 6.17 19.79
CA ASP A 234 -13.77 6.11 21.25
C ASP A 234 -14.73 5.08 21.88
N ARG A 235 -14.58 3.82 21.47
CA ARG A 235 -15.43 2.71 21.92
C ARG A 235 -14.60 1.56 22.45
N THR A 236 -14.89 1.17 23.68
CA THR A 236 -14.42 -0.09 24.25
C THR A 236 -15.41 -1.20 23.92
N ILE A 237 -14.89 -2.29 23.38
CA ILE A 237 -15.61 -3.50 22.97
C ILE A 237 -15.12 -4.64 23.86
N THR A 238 -16.05 -5.29 24.58
CA THR A 238 -15.71 -6.45 25.42
C THR A 238 -16.29 -7.71 24.81
N GLY A 239 -15.47 -8.77 24.72
CA GLY A 239 -15.94 -10.08 24.28
C GLY A 239 -17.11 -10.59 25.14
N GLY A 240 -18.14 -11.12 24.48
CA GLY A 240 -19.40 -11.55 25.10
C GLY A 240 -20.48 -10.46 25.17
N ASP A 241 -20.18 -9.21 24.81
CA ASP A 241 -21.18 -8.15 24.71
C ASP A 241 -22.20 -8.42 23.58
N SER A 242 -23.31 -7.69 23.60
CA SER A 242 -24.28 -7.74 22.50
C SER A 242 -23.74 -7.04 21.24
N PRO A 243 -24.06 -7.53 20.03
CA PRO A 243 -23.70 -6.86 18.79
C PRO A 243 -24.18 -5.40 18.74
N GLN A 244 -23.37 -4.55 18.14
CA GLN A 244 -23.65 -3.12 17.99
C GLN A 244 -23.22 -2.59 16.63
N THR A 245 -23.67 -1.37 16.30
CA THR A 245 -23.31 -0.69 15.06
C THR A 245 -22.77 0.70 15.35
N LEU A 246 -21.82 1.14 14.53
CA LEU A 246 -21.24 2.49 14.53
C LEU A 246 -21.45 3.08 13.14
N SER A 247 -21.84 4.35 13.06
CA SER A 247 -22.00 5.04 11.77
C SER A 247 -20.83 6.00 11.54
N VAL A 248 -20.29 5.97 10.32
CA VAL A 248 -19.20 6.79 9.83
C VAL A 248 -19.75 7.66 8.69
N ALA A 249 -20.01 8.94 9.00
CA ALA A 249 -20.58 9.90 8.04
C ALA A 249 -19.47 10.52 7.17
N ALA A 250 -19.52 10.24 5.86
CA ALA A 250 -18.47 10.56 4.92
C ALA A 250 -18.95 11.47 3.78
N VAL A 251 -18.03 12.30 3.31
CA VAL A 251 -18.12 13.11 2.09
C VAL A 251 -16.97 12.73 1.15
N PRO A 252 -17.01 13.08 -0.16
CA PRO A 252 -15.89 12.84 -1.05
C PRO A 252 -14.66 13.60 -0.55
N ALA A 253 -13.55 12.89 -0.36
CA ALA A 253 -12.26 13.51 -0.03
C ALA A 253 -11.73 14.40 -1.18
N ARG A 254 -12.11 14.06 -2.41
CA ARG A 254 -11.73 14.74 -3.65
C ARG A 254 -12.65 14.35 -4.80
N CYS A 255 -12.79 15.25 -5.76
CA CYS A 255 -13.56 15.04 -7.00
C CYS A 255 -12.67 15.12 -8.25
N ASP A 256 -11.44 14.59 -8.23
CA ASP A 256 -10.62 14.45 -9.43
C ASP A 256 -10.83 13.05 -10.06
N PRO A 257 -11.24 12.95 -11.33
CA PRO A 257 -11.48 11.66 -11.99
C PRO A 257 -10.27 10.73 -12.03
N HIS A 258 -9.05 11.25 -12.23
CA HIS A 258 -7.83 10.43 -12.31
C HIS A 258 -7.56 9.77 -10.96
N ALA A 259 -7.66 10.57 -9.90
CA ALA A 259 -7.55 10.16 -8.51
C ALA A 259 -8.53 9.04 -8.11
N ILE A 260 -9.77 9.10 -8.61
CA ILE A 260 -10.81 8.11 -8.31
C ILE A 260 -10.60 6.84 -9.14
N ALA A 261 -10.30 6.98 -10.43
CA ALA A 261 -10.11 5.86 -11.34
C ALA A 261 -8.87 5.00 -11.02
N GLU A 262 -7.80 5.62 -10.51
CA GLU A 262 -6.56 4.93 -10.12
C GLU A 262 -6.54 4.46 -8.67
N ASP A 263 -7.62 4.68 -7.91
CA ASP A 263 -7.68 4.23 -6.54
C ASP A 263 -7.89 2.70 -6.44
N LYS A 264 -7.20 2.08 -5.47
CA LYS A 264 -7.24 0.63 -5.22
C LYS A 264 -7.74 0.25 -3.83
N ARG A 265 -7.73 1.19 -2.87
CA ARG A 265 -7.97 0.92 -1.43
C ARG A 265 -8.80 1.98 -0.73
N GLY A 266 -9.21 3.04 -1.42
CA GLY A 266 -9.94 4.16 -0.85
C GLY A 266 -11.34 3.81 -0.35
N THR A 267 -11.87 2.64 -0.66
CA THR A 267 -13.10 2.13 -0.03
C THR A 267 -12.82 1.33 1.25
N TYR A 268 -11.58 0.96 1.54
CA TYR A 268 -11.24 0.24 2.77
C TYR A 268 -11.12 1.25 3.90
N ILE A 269 -11.90 1.06 4.97
CA ILE A 269 -11.94 2.00 6.10
C ILE A 269 -10.87 1.60 7.12
N PRO A 270 -9.78 2.38 7.26
CA PRO A 270 -8.79 2.15 8.31
C PRO A 270 -9.35 2.52 9.68
N ILE A 271 -9.25 1.60 10.64
CA ILE A 271 -9.63 1.83 12.04
C ILE A 271 -8.40 1.63 12.91
N SER A 272 -8.03 2.67 13.67
CA SER A 272 -7.00 2.58 14.71
C SER A 272 -7.57 1.84 15.92
N VAL A 273 -6.84 0.84 16.39
CA VAL A 273 -7.28 -0.06 17.45
C VAL A 273 -6.17 -0.37 18.44
N THR A 274 -6.55 -0.63 19.68
CA THR A 274 -5.67 -1.13 20.73
C THR A 274 -6.33 -2.32 21.43
N ILE A 275 -5.63 -3.46 21.50
CA ILE A 275 -6.05 -4.64 22.28
C ILE A 275 -5.49 -4.51 23.69
N THR A 276 -6.32 -4.70 24.72
CA THR A 276 -5.87 -4.70 26.11
C THR A 276 -4.86 -5.82 26.34
N ASP A 277 -3.68 -5.49 26.88
CA ASP A 277 -2.52 -6.38 27.03
C ASP A 277 -2.02 -7.02 25.71
N GLY A 278 -2.33 -6.42 24.57
CA GLY A 278 -2.04 -6.95 23.24
C GLY A 278 -1.46 -5.91 22.27
N PRO A 279 -1.49 -6.20 20.95
CA PRO A 279 -1.00 -5.29 19.93
C PRO A 279 -1.94 -4.09 19.73
N ALA A 280 -1.38 -3.01 19.21
CA ALA A 280 -2.11 -1.84 18.72
C ALA A 280 -1.70 -1.54 17.27
N GLY A 281 -2.59 -0.97 16.49
CA GLY A 281 -2.30 -0.61 15.10
C GLY A 281 -3.54 -0.24 14.31
N THR A 282 -3.53 -0.49 13.00
CA THR A 282 -4.63 -0.16 12.11
C THR A 282 -5.14 -1.41 11.42
N VAL A 283 -6.42 -1.72 11.60
CA VAL A 283 -7.13 -2.74 10.83
C VAL A 283 -7.87 -2.08 9.67
N TYR A 284 -7.98 -2.77 8.53
CA TYR A 284 -8.65 -2.23 7.34
C TYR A 284 -9.95 -2.98 7.08
N LEU A 285 -11.07 -2.35 7.39
CA LEU A 285 -12.37 -2.93 7.06
C LEU A 285 -12.60 -2.84 5.56
N ARG A 286 -12.67 -4.00 4.91
CA ARG A 286 -12.88 -4.09 3.47
C ARG A 286 -14.35 -3.92 3.13
N SER A 287 -14.64 -3.10 2.13
CA SER A 287 -15.95 -3.09 1.51
C SER A 287 -16.19 -4.41 0.78
N SER A 288 -17.43 -4.90 0.79
CA SER A 288 -17.87 -5.85 -0.22
C SER A 288 -17.88 -5.20 -1.60
N ASP A 289 -17.97 -6.01 -2.66
CA ASP A 289 -18.13 -5.48 -4.02
C ASP A 289 -19.39 -4.61 -4.16
N GLN A 290 -20.47 -4.96 -3.44
CA GLN A 290 -21.70 -4.19 -3.44
C GLN A 290 -21.49 -2.81 -2.80
N LEU A 291 -20.94 -2.75 -1.58
CA LEU A 291 -20.66 -1.47 -0.92
C LEU A 291 -19.66 -0.65 -1.74
N ARG A 292 -18.62 -1.29 -2.29
CA ARG A 292 -17.62 -0.64 -3.14
C ARG A 292 -18.29 0.06 -4.32
N LEU A 293 -19.18 -0.63 -5.04
CA LEU A 293 -19.93 -0.02 -6.15
C LEU A 293 -20.83 1.13 -5.68
N ALA A 294 -21.54 0.96 -4.57
CA ALA A 294 -22.39 2.01 -4.00
C ALA A 294 -21.58 3.28 -3.63
N ILE A 295 -20.37 3.12 -3.10
CA ILE A 295 -19.45 4.23 -2.84
C ILE A 295 -19.05 4.93 -4.14
N TYR A 296 -18.72 4.20 -5.20
CA TYR A 296 -18.39 4.80 -6.50
C TYR A 296 -19.59 5.53 -7.13
N ASP A 297 -20.80 4.97 -7.01
CA ASP A 297 -22.03 5.63 -7.48
C ASP A 297 -22.30 6.92 -6.70
N TYR A 298 -22.12 6.89 -5.38
CA TYR A 298 -22.21 8.09 -4.52
C TYR A 298 -21.20 9.16 -4.94
N LEU A 299 -19.93 8.79 -5.15
CA LEU A 299 -18.89 9.72 -5.62
C LEU A 299 -19.25 10.29 -6.99
N ALA A 300 -19.71 9.47 -7.92
CA ALA A 300 -20.11 9.92 -9.24
C ALA A 300 -21.29 10.90 -9.20
N ALA A 301 -22.29 10.63 -8.36
CA ALA A 301 -23.43 11.52 -8.19
C ALA A 301 -23.02 12.86 -7.54
N THR A 302 -22.23 12.81 -6.48
CA THR A 302 -21.80 13.99 -5.71
C THR A 302 -20.83 14.87 -6.48
N CYS A 303 -19.87 14.26 -7.19
CA CYS A 303 -18.86 14.97 -7.97
C CYS A 303 -19.31 15.31 -9.40
N GLY A 304 -20.53 14.93 -9.81
CA GLY A 304 -21.09 15.28 -11.13
C GLY A 304 -20.56 14.45 -12.30
N PHE A 305 -20.09 13.23 -12.06
CA PHE A 305 -19.68 12.26 -13.09
C PHE A 305 -20.78 11.28 -13.49
N ALA A 306 -21.89 11.25 -12.76
CA ALA A 306 -23.01 10.37 -13.06
C ALA A 306 -23.58 10.64 -14.46
N VAL A 307 -23.64 9.60 -15.30
CA VAL A 307 -24.33 9.69 -16.59
C VAL A 307 -25.83 9.75 -16.31
N PRO A 308 -26.59 10.69 -16.89
CA PRO A 308 -28.03 10.74 -16.69
C PRO A 308 -28.65 9.39 -17.09
N SER A 309 -29.40 8.76 -16.19
CA SER A 309 -30.21 7.60 -16.55
C SER A 309 -31.28 8.06 -17.54
N SER A 310 -31.14 7.68 -18.80
CA SER A 310 -32.21 7.83 -19.79
C SER A 310 -33.40 7.00 -19.30
N GLY A 311 -34.46 7.68 -18.87
CA GLY A 311 -35.74 7.06 -18.52
C GLY A 311 -36.48 6.50 -19.74
#